data_AF-A0A4D4KWY7-F1
#
_entry.id   AF-A0A4D4KWY7-F1
#
_cell.length_a   1.000
_cell.length_b   1.000
_cell.length_c   1.000
_cell.angle_alpha   90.00
_cell.angle_beta   90.00
_cell.angle_gamma   90.00
#
_symmetry.space_group_name_H-M   'P 1'
#
loop_
_entity.id
_entity.type
_entity.pdbx_description
1 polymer ?
#
loop_
_entity_poly.entity_id
_entity_poly.type
_entity_poly.pdbx_seq_one_letter_code
_entity_poly.pdbx_strand_id
1 'polypeptide(L)'
;MRGADDGAVISTFTPPRLGNETALVVVEVYRRNGAWKVRAVGQGYANGLAGIATDFGVTVEEPAAPAAPVTPAAQTPPPPSGPPAGFQPPPPMPTAPPAAAPAAAPAPAPTPATGKINLDKGRVSLQKNQTVSLVKGGRPVLSSVRMGLGWEPAFRGKDIDLDASVIAFGVDRKKIDACFFGKLAILGGAIQHSGDNLTGEGGGDDESITVHLGGLPPEVTGLVFTVNSFSGQKFTDVAKAYCRLLDAQTGEELVRFDLTHAEPRTGVMMAKLIKQFSGEWEMTAMGEYVDSRTVRGMAKPAGKAL
;
A
#
# COMPACT_ATOMS: atom_id res chain seq x y z
N MET A 1 20.95 1.35 23.35
CA MET A 1 20.64 0.84 24.69
C MET A 1 21.92 0.66 25.47
N ARG A 2 21.93 1.10 26.73
CA ARG A 2 23.06 0.95 27.65
C ARG A 2 22.59 0.24 28.93
N GLY A 3 23.49 -0.49 29.57
CA GLY A 3 23.26 -1.07 30.90
C GLY A 3 23.04 0.03 31.92
N ALA A 4 22.05 -0.14 32.78
CA ALA A 4 21.77 0.83 33.83
C ALA A 4 22.87 0.82 34.91
N ASP A 5 23.48 -0.34 35.15
CA ASP A 5 24.45 -0.54 36.24
C ASP A 5 25.87 -0.10 35.88
N ASP A 6 26.30 -0.34 34.64
CA ASP A 6 27.68 -0.12 34.17
C ASP A 6 27.80 0.90 33.03
N GLY A 7 26.68 1.38 32.49
CA GLY A 7 26.64 2.29 31.35
C GLY A 7 27.13 1.68 30.03
N ALA A 8 27.44 0.37 30.01
CA ALA A 8 28.01 -0.31 28.85
C ALA A 8 26.99 -0.34 27.71
N VAL A 9 27.46 -0.16 26.46
CA VAL A 9 26.57 -0.24 25.30
C VAL A 9 26.11 -1.68 25.10
N ILE A 10 24.82 -1.93 25.30
CA ILE A 10 24.20 -3.24 25.07
C ILE A 10 23.88 -3.43 23.59
N SER A 11 23.39 -2.37 22.92
CA SER A 11 23.03 -2.42 21.50
C SER A 11 22.87 -1.02 20.92
N THR A 12 23.17 -0.86 19.62
CA THR A 12 22.97 0.37 18.86
C THR A 12 22.11 0.09 17.65
N PHE A 13 21.11 0.93 17.41
CA PHE A 13 20.23 0.86 16.25
C PHE A 13 20.07 2.26 15.68
N THR A 14 20.27 2.38 14.37
CA THR A 14 20.01 3.60 13.62
C THR A 14 18.76 3.38 12.79
N PRO A 15 17.65 4.08 13.10
CA PRO A 15 16.44 4.04 12.28
C PRO A 15 16.74 4.41 10.81
N PRO A 16 16.02 3.84 9.84
CA PRO A 16 16.11 4.29 8.45
C PRO A 16 15.74 5.78 8.33
N ARG A 17 16.12 6.39 7.20
CA ARG A 17 15.97 7.84 6.96
C ARG A 17 14.53 8.29 7.19
N LEU A 18 14.35 9.19 8.15
CA LEU A 18 13.06 9.80 8.47
C LEU A 18 12.75 10.91 7.43
N GLY A 19 11.52 10.95 6.97
CA GLY A 19 10.96 11.97 6.08
C GLY A 19 10.02 12.90 6.86
N ASN A 20 8.71 12.76 6.64
CA ASN A 20 7.68 13.64 7.23
C ASN A 20 7.18 13.16 8.60
N GLU A 21 7.83 12.16 9.20
CA GLU A 21 7.41 11.58 10.47
C GLU A 21 7.78 12.48 11.65
N THR A 22 6.80 12.79 12.49
CA THR A 22 6.93 13.67 13.66
C THR A 22 7.04 12.90 14.98
N ALA A 23 6.85 11.58 14.96
CA ALA A 23 7.17 10.68 16.07
C ALA A 23 7.76 9.36 15.56
N LEU A 24 8.42 8.61 16.44
CA LEU A 24 9.16 7.39 16.10
C LEU A 24 9.07 6.35 17.22
N VAL A 25 8.69 5.12 16.88
CA VAL A 25 8.88 3.95 17.74
C VAL A 25 10.26 3.37 17.45
N VAL A 26 11.21 3.56 18.38
CA VAL A 26 12.62 3.19 18.19
C VAL A 26 12.86 1.73 18.58
N VAL A 27 12.24 1.30 19.68
CA VAL A 27 12.52 0.00 20.29
C VAL A 27 11.28 -0.52 21.02
N GLU A 28 11.11 -1.83 21.02
CA GLU A 28 10.12 -2.50 21.86
C GLU A 28 10.80 -3.48 22.81
N VAL A 29 10.32 -3.51 24.04
CA VAL A 29 10.74 -4.47 25.06
C VAL A 29 9.53 -5.34 25.40
N TYR A 30 9.63 -6.64 25.12
CA TYR A 30 8.52 -7.58 25.25
C TYR A 30 8.95 -8.89 25.91
N ARG A 31 8.01 -9.65 26.46
CA ARG A 31 8.30 -10.93 27.13
C ARG A 31 7.81 -12.10 26.29
N ARG A 32 8.68 -13.08 26.02
CA ARG A 32 8.33 -14.32 25.30
C ARG A 32 9.00 -15.52 25.98
N ASN A 33 8.20 -16.52 26.34
CA ASN A 33 8.63 -17.73 27.07
C ASN A 33 9.38 -17.39 28.38
N GLY A 34 8.85 -16.45 29.15
CA GLY A 34 9.44 -16.02 30.42
C GLY A 34 10.64 -15.07 30.31
N ALA A 35 11.27 -14.96 29.13
CA ALA A 35 12.43 -14.10 28.90
C ALA A 35 12.03 -12.73 28.33
N TRP A 36 12.71 -11.67 28.80
CA TRP A 36 12.64 -10.34 28.20
C TRP A 36 13.43 -10.30 26.89
N LYS A 37 12.85 -9.66 25.88
CA LYS A 37 13.40 -9.52 24.55
C LYS A 37 13.26 -8.08 24.11
N VAL A 38 14.21 -7.65 23.29
CA VAL A 38 14.23 -6.32 22.69
C VAL A 38 14.14 -6.46 21.18
N ARG A 39 13.29 -5.66 20.54
CA ARG A 39 13.22 -5.55 19.08
C ARG A 39 13.52 -4.12 18.67
N ALA A 40 14.47 -3.96 17.74
CA ALA A 40 14.67 -2.69 17.05
C ALA A 40 13.54 -2.50 16.02
N VAL A 41 12.86 -1.35 16.09
CA VAL A 41 11.66 -1.08 15.28
C VAL A 41 11.97 -0.04 14.21
N GLY A 42 12.11 1.23 14.59
CA GLY A 42 12.39 2.33 13.67
C GLY A 42 11.19 2.72 12.79
N GLN A 43 9.97 2.63 13.32
CA GLN A 43 8.74 3.02 12.63
C GLN A 43 8.39 4.48 12.92
N GLY A 44 8.36 5.32 11.90
CA GLY A 44 7.94 6.70 12.02
C GLY A 44 6.43 6.88 11.85
N TYR A 45 5.89 7.93 12.47
CA TYR A 45 4.48 8.32 12.45
C TYR A 45 4.36 9.77 11.96
N ALA A 46 3.72 9.96 10.80
CA ALA A 46 3.48 11.29 10.22
C ALA A 46 2.50 12.13 11.06
N ASN A 47 1.52 11.47 11.68
CA ASN A 47 0.55 12.04 12.63
C ASN A 47 1.10 12.14 14.07
N GLY A 48 2.41 11.96 14.24
CA GLY A 48 3.10 12.20 15.51
C GLY A 48 2.65 11.27 16.62
N LEU A 49 2.75 11.77 17.85
CA LEU A 49 2.44 11.00 19.06
C LEU A 49 0.98 10.57 19.11
N ALA A 50 0.06 11.34 18.54
CA ALA A 50 -1.37 11.00 18.49
C ALA A 50 -1.61 9.70 17.69
N GLY A 51 -0.87 9.51 16.60
CA GLY A 51 -0.88 8.26 15.85
C GLY A 51 -0.41 7.07 16.66
N ILE A 52 0.71 7.24 17.35
CA ILE A 52 1.25 6.20 18.24
C ILE A 52 0.23 5.86 19.32
N ALA A 53 -0.30 6.86 20.02
CA ALA A 53 -1.26 6.66 21.11
C ALA A 53 -2.50 5.88 20.64
N THR A 54 -3.05 6.24 19.48
CA THR A 54 -4.23 5.58 18.90
C THR A 54 -3.95 4.12 18.56
N ASP A 55 -2.79 3.82 17.97
CA ASP A 55 -2.37 2.46 17.63
C ASP A 55 -2.22 1.55 18.86
N PHE A 56 -1.96 2.12 20.04
CA PHE A 56 -1.91 1.41 21.33
C PHE A 56 -3.22 1.50 22.13
N GLY A 57 -4.32 1.96 21.50
CA GLY A 57 -5.65 2.00 22.11
C GLY A 57 -5.85 3.15 23.10
N VAL A 58 -5.01 4.18 23.06
CA VAL A 58 -5.16 5.40 23.86
C VAL A 58 -5.91 6.44 23.04
N THR A 59 -7.08 6.84 23.52
CA THR A 59 -7.83 7.98 22.97
C THR A 59 -7.12 9.27 23.35
N VAL A 60 -6.67 10.03 22.35
CA VAL A 60 -6.07 11.36 22.56
C VAL A 60 -7.15 12.41 22.40
N GLU A 61 -7.39 13.19 23.46
CA GLU A 61 -8.23 14.37 23.39
C GLU A 61 -7.38 15.52 22.83
N GLU A 62 -7.68 15.98 21.61
CA GLU A 62 -6.97 17.10 21.02
C GLU A 62 -7.40 18.38 21.76
N PRO A 63 -6.49 19.16 22.36
CA PRO A 63 -6.86 20.45 22.90
C PRO A 63 -7.44 21.28 21.75
N ALA A 64 -8.63 21.84 21.95
CA ALA A 64 -9.28 22.70 20.99
C ALA A 64 -8.24 23.71 20.46
N ALA A 65 -8.04 23.73 19.15
CA ALA A 65 -7.16 24.67 18.50
C ALA A 65 -7.43 26.07 19.07
N PRO A 66 -6.40 26.85 19.45
CA PRO A 66 -6.62 28.22 19.88
C PRO A 66 -7.45 28.90 18.80
N ALA A 67 -8.59 29.49 19.19
CA ALA A 67 -9.40 30.27 18.27
C ALA A 67 -8.47 31.25 17.55
N ALA A 68 -8.46 31.20 16.22
CA ALA A 68 -7.65 32.11 15.42
C ALA A 68 -7.91 33.54 15.91
N PRO A 69 -6.87 34.37 16.12
CA PRO A 69 -7.09 35.75 16.49
C PRO A 69 -7.98 36.39 15.43
N VAL A 70 -9.14 36.90 15.87
CA VAL A 70 -10.00 37.72 15.03
C VAL A 70 -9.15 38.87 14.51
N THR A 71 -8.93 38.90 13.20
CA THR A 71 -8.22 40.00 12.56
C THR A 71 -9.12 41.23 12.73
N PRO A 72 -8.64 42.35 13.33
CA PRO A 72 -9.42 43.58 13.33
C PRO A 72 -9.72 43.95 11.88
N ALA A 73 -10.99 44.20 11.56
CA ALA A 73 -11.38 44.69 10.25
C ALA A 73 -10.53 45.93 9.90
N ALA A 74 -9.83 45.87 8.77
CA ALA A 74 -9.06 47.00 8.27
C ALA A 74 -10.01 48.19 8.06
N GLN A 75 -9.78 49.26 8.81
CA GLN A 75 -10.51 50.52 8.64
C GLN A 75 -10.12 51.10 7.27
N THR A 76 -11.10 51.24 6.38
CA THR A 76 -10.93 51.95 5.11
C THR A 76 -10.57 53.42 5.36
N PRO A 77 -9.50 53.95 4.75
CA PRO A 77 -9.17 55.37 4.87
C PRO A 77 -10.26 56.24 4.21
N PRO A 78 -10.55 57.44 4.74
CA PRO A 78 -11.55 58.33 4.17
C PRO A 78 -11.10 58.88 2.81
N PRO A 79 -12.04 59.10 1.87
CA PRO A 79 -11.72 59.58 0.53
C PRO A 79 -11.24 61.05 0.55
N PRO A 80 -10.32 61.44 -0.35
CA PRO A 80 -9.93 62.83 -0.52
C PRO A 80 -11.07 63.66 -1.13
N SER A 81 -11.22 64.89 -0.65
CA SER A 81 -12.17 65.90 -1.10
C SER A 81 -11.84 66.40 -2.51
N GLY A 82 -12.82 66.35 -3.42
CA GLY A 82 -12.69 66.83 -4.80
C GLY A 82 -12.88 68.35 -4.95
N PRO A 83 -12.25 68.99 -5.96
CA PRO A 83 -12.70 70.27 -6.51
C PRO A 83 -13.68 70.09 -7.70
N PRO A 84 -14.43 71.14 -8.09
CA PRO A 84 -15.70 70.98 -8.79
C PRO A 84 -15.65 70.98 -10.33
N ALA A 85 -16.76 70.48 -10.87
CA ALA A 85 -17.27 70.41 -12.24
C ALA A 85 -16.61 71.23 -13.37
N GLY A 86 -16.35 70.53 -14.48
CA GLY A 86 -16.14 71.12 -15.81
C GLY A 86 -16.35 70.10 -16.94
N PHE A 87 -17.42 70.31 -17.70
CA PHE A 87 -17.69 69.93 -19.11
C PHE A 87 -17.26 68.56 -19.68
N GLN A 88 -18.24 67.76 -20.10
CA GLN A 88 -18.08 66.57 -20.96
C GLN A 88 -18.34 66.89 -22.45
N PRO A 89 -17.51 66.41 -23.40
CA PRO A 89 -17.86 66.27 -24.81
C PRO A 89 -18.35 64.84 -25.19
N PRO A 90 -19.06 64.68 -26.33
CA PRO A 90 -19.88 63.49 -26.67
C PRO A 90 -19.07 62.28 -27.19
N PRO A 91 -19.68 61.08 -27.32
CA PRO A 91 -18.95 59.82 -27.46
C PRO A 91 -18.52 59.53 -28.92
N PRO A 92 -17.39 58.84 -29.13
CA PRO A 92 -17.10 58.21 -30.42
C PRO A 92 -17.77 56.82 -30.54
N MET A 93 -18.20 56.51 -31.77
CA MET A 93 -18.83 55.28 -32.26
C MET A 93 -17.92 54.03 -32.17
N PRO A 94 -18.45 52.79 -32.30
CA PRO A 94 -17.75 51.57 -31.92
C PRO A 94 -16.72 51.13 -32.96
N THR A 95 -15.51 50.78 -32.49
CA THR A 95 -14.50 50.09 -33.29
C THR A 95 -14.66 48.56 -33.17
N ALA A 96 -14.50 47.90 -34.31
CA ALA A 96 -14.66 46.45 -34.51
C ALA A 96 -13.71 45.61 -33.63
N PRO A 97 -14.07 44.35 -33.31
CA PRO A 97 -13.25 43.49 -32.46
C PRO A 97 -12.04 42.93 -33.24
N PRO A 98 -10.81 42.94 -32.68
CA PRO A 98 -9.75 42.07 -33.16
C PRO A 98 -9.92 40.65 -32.59
N ALA A 99 -9.40 39.71 -33.37
CA ALA A 99 -9.56 38.27 -33.27
C ALA A 99 -9.24 37.64 -31.90
N ALA A 100 -9.98 36.57 -31.61
CA ALA A 100 -9.76 35.68 -30.46
C ALA A 100 -8.32 35.14 -30.44
N ALA A 101 -7.66 35.28 -29.30
CA ALA A 101 -6.40 34.60 -29.00
C ALA A 101 -6.64 33.07 -28.91
N PRO A 102 -5.65 32.23 -29.28
CA PRO A 102 -5.77 30.78 -29.18
C PRO A 102 -5.91 30.36 -27.71
N ALA A 103 -6.77 29.36 -27.48
CA ALA A 103 -6.97 28.75 -26.17
C ALA A 103 -5.65 28.28 -25.56
N ALA A 104 -5.41 28.65 -24.29
CA ALA A 104 -4.30 28.15 -23.51
C ALA A 104 -4.39 26.61 -23.40
N ALA A 105 -3.24 25.95 -23.56
CA ALA A 105 -3.09 24.51 -23.37
C ALA A 105 -3.60 24.07 -21.98
N PRO A 106 -4.18 22.86 -21.86
CA PRO A 106 -4.60 22.35 -20.56
C PRO A 106 -3.39 22.22 -19.63
N ALA A 107 -3.55 22.70 -18.40
CA ALA A 107 -2.56 22.55 -17.34
C ALA A 107 -2.18 21.05 -17.16
N PRO A 108 -0.92 20.73 -16.81
CA PRO A 108 -0.53 19.37 -16.53
C PRO A 108 -1.36 18.82 -15.36
N ALA A 109 -1.79 17.56 -15.50
CA ALA A 109 -2.55 16.84 -14.48
C ALA A 109 -1.83 16.89 -13.12
N PRO A 110 -2.57 17.00 -12.00
CA PRO A 110 -1.97 16.97 -10.68
C PRO A 110 -1.23 15.65 -10.47
N THR A 111 0.00 15.74 -9.98
CA THR A 111 0.78 14.60 -9.50
C THR A 111 -0.03 13.80 -8.47
N PRO A 112 -0.10 12.46 -8.57
CA PRO A 112 -0.88 11.67 -7.63
C PRO A 112 -0.25 11.76 -6.23
N ALA A 113 -1.03 12.27 -5.28
CA ALA A 113 -0.69 12.24 -3.87
C ALA A 113 -0.60 10.79 -3.39
N THR A 114 0.52 10.42 -2.79
CA THR A 114 0.68 9.22 -1.95
C THR A 114 -0.16 9.37 -0.68
N GLY A 115 -1.48 9.21 -0.81
CA GLY A 115 -2.43 9.18 0.31
C GLY A 115 -2.78 7.74 0.68
N LYS A 116 -2.83 7.44 1.98
CA LYS A 116 -3.43 6.20 2.47
C LYS A 116 -4.93 6.22 2.13
N ILE A 117 -5.41 5.23 1.37
CA ILE A 117 -6.82 5.12 0.99
C ILE A 117 -7.55 4.38 2.10
N ASN A 118 -8.75 4.83 2.50
CA ASN A 118 -9.58 4.14 3.49
C ASN A 118 -10.63 3.27 2.78
N LEU A 119 -10.99 2.13 3.40
CA LEU A 119 -12.02 1.18 2.94
C LEU A 119 -13.47 1.72 3.07
N ASP A 120 -13.67 3.03 3.20
CA ASP A 120 -14.97 3.57 3.57
C ASP A 120 -16.03 3.58 2.47
N LYS A 121 -15.62 3.54 1.20
CA LYS A 121 -16.50 3.88 0.07
C LYS A 121 -17.00 2.74 -0.80
N GLY A 122 -16.65 1.49 -0.49
CA GLY A 122 -17.02 0.35 -1.33
C GLY A 122 -16.28 0.40 -2.69
N ARG A 123 -15.59 -0.68 -3.00
CA ARG A 123 -14.62 -0.83 -4.10
C ARG A 123 -13.38 0.03 -3.89
N VAL A 124 -12.41 -0.50 -3.14
CA VAL A 124 -11.05 0.05 -3.10
C VAL A 124 -10.26 -0.54 -4.26
N SER A 125 -9.96 0.27 -5.28
CA SER A 125 -9.04 -0.11 -6.36
C SER A 125 -7.70 0.58 -6.12
N LEU A 126 -6.71 -0.17 -5.63
CA LEU A 126 -5.38 0.39 -5.40
C LEU A 126 -4.58 0.49 -6.69
N GLN A 127 -3.84 1.59 -6.83
CA GLN A 127 -2.79 1.71 -7.84
C GLN A 127 -1.45 1.26 -7.26
N LYS A 128 -0.48 1.00 -8.14
CA LYS A 128 0.91 0.69 -7.76
C LYS A 128 1.44 1.69 -6.72
N ASN A 129 2.07 1.16 -5.68
CA ASN A 129 2.62 1.84 -4.50
C ASN A 129 1.60 2.49 -3.54
N GLN A 130 0.30 2.29 -3.74
CA GLN A 130 -0.70 2.73 -2.77
C GLN A 130 -0.81 1.77 -1.59
N THR A 131 -1.03 2.32 -0.40
CA THR A 131 -1.14 1.58 0.86
C THR A 131 -2.47 1.87 1.53
N VAL A 132 -3.03 0.85 2.16
CA VAL A 132 -4.30 0.93 2.89
C VAL A 132 -4.25 0.11 4.17
N SER A 133 -4.83 0.63 5.24
CA SER A 133 -5.09 -0.18 6.45
C SER A 133 -6.27 -1.10 6.20
N LEU A 134 -6.13 -2.37 6.58
CA LEU A 134 -7.19 -3.37 6.49
C LEU A 134 -8.14 -3.31 7.70
N VAL A 135 -8.13 -2.20 8.43
CA VAL A 135 -8.95 -1.91 9.62
C VAL A 135 -9.75 -0.62 9.38
N LYS A 136 -11.03 -0.62 9.79
CA LYS A 136 -11.93 0.53 9.68
C LYS A 136 -12.62 0.75 11.01
N GLY A 137 -12.42 1.92 11.61
CA GLY A 137 -13.05 2.31 12.88
C GLY A 137 -12.68 1.41 14.07
N GLY A 138 -11.45 0.88 14.11
CA GLY A 138 -10.96 0.03 15.20
C GLY A 138 -11.41 -1.44 15.15
N ARG A 139 -12.01 -1.89 14.03
CA ARG A 139 -12.35 -3.31 13.80
C ARG A 139 -11.63 -3.83 12.54
N PRO A 140 -10.99 -5.02 12.60
CA PRO A 140 -10.44 -5.65 11.40
C PRO A 140 -11.57 -5.86 10.39
N VAL A 141 -11.50 -5.20 9.23
CA VAL A 141 -12.51 -5.39 8.17
C VAL A 141 -12.22 -6.68 7.42
N LEU A 142 -10.94 -6.99 7.25
CA LEU A 142 -10.48 -8.19 6.56
C LEU A 142 -9.94 -9.19 7.57
N SER A 143 -10.73 -10.22 7.86
CA SER A 143 -10.27 -11.39 8.60
C SER A 143 -9.46 -12.35 7.72
N SER A 144 -9.74 -12.32 6.41
CA SER A 144 -9.16 -13.20 5.41
C SER A 144 -9.05 -12.51 4.06
N VAL A 145 -7.95 -12.70 3.36
CA VAL A 145 -7.75 -12.23 1.98
C VAL A 145 -7.61 -13.43 1.05
N ARG A 146 -8.03 -13.28 -0.20
CA ARG A 146 -7.79 -14.27 -1.25
C ARG A 146 -7.04 -13.61 -2.39
N MET A 147 -5.95 -14.23 -2.82
CA MET A 147 -5.32 -13.94 -4.09
C MET A 147 -5.97 -14.81 -5.15
N GLY A 148 -6.33 -14.21 -6.28
CA GLY A 148 -6.76 -14.89 -7.49
C GLY A 148 -5.81 -14.59 -8.63
N LEU A 149 -5.46 -15.62 -9.40
CA LEU A 149 -4.66 -15.54 -10.61
C LEU A 149 -5.48 -16.18 -11.72
N GLY A 150 -5.64 -15.48 -12.84
CA GLY A 150 -6.33 -16.03 -14.01
C GLY A 150 -5.63 -15.66 -15.30
N TRP A 151 -5.67 -16.54 -16.30
CA TRP A 151 -5.10 -16.36 -17.62
C TRP A 151 -5.80 -17.21 -18.68
N GLU A 152 -5.64 -16.86 -19.95
CA GLU A 152 -6.12 -17.71 -21.04
C GLU A 152 -4.97 -18.50 -21.68
N PRO A 153 -5.24 -19.73 -22.17
CA PRO A 153 -4.27 -20.51 -22.95
C PRO A 153 -3.77 -19.71 -24.17
N ALA A 154 -2.49 -19.84 -24.52
CA ALA A 154 -1.98 -19.20 -25.72
C ALA A 154 -2.62 -19.77 -27.00
N PHE A 155 -3.09 -18.87 -27.87
CA PHE A 155 -3.84 -19.20 -29.08
C PHE A 155 -3.09 -20.09 -30.11
N ARG A 156 -1.75 -20.27 -29.99
CA ARG A 156 -0.91 -20.99 -30.96
C ARG A 156 0.34 -21.71 -30.40
N GLY A 157 0.41 -22.10 -29.14
CA GLY A 157 1.56 -22.88 -28.65
C GLY A 157 1.61 -23.07 -27.14
N LYS A 158 2.32 -24.15 -26.75
CA LYS A 158 2.72 -24.66 -25.41
C LYS A 158 1.90 -24.17 -24.20
N ASP A 159 1.45 -25.14 -23.41
CA ASP A 159 0.85 -24.95 -22.09
C ASP A 159 1.59 -23.86 -21.28
N ILE A 160 0.81 -22.87 -20.83
CA ILE A 160 1.30 -21.75 -20.02
C ILE A 160 0.97 -22.06 -18.58
N ASP A 161 2.03 -22.19 -17.78
CA ASP A 161 1.97 -22.49 -16.37
C ASP A 161 2.36 -21.22 -15.58
N LEU A 162 1.36 -20.55 -15.01
CA LEU A 162 1.52 -19.42 -14.11
C LEU A 162 1.19 -19.87 -12.68
N ASP A 163 2.13 -19.66 -11.77
CA ASP A 163 1.96 -20.00 -10.36
C ASP A 163 1.59 -18.76 -9.54
N ALA A 164 0.56 -18.90 -8.72
CA ALA A 164 0.34 -18.04 -7.56
C ALA A 164 1.18 -18.53 -6.37
N SER A 165 1.74 -17.59 -5.60
CA SER A 165 2.44 -17.93 -4.36
C SER A 165 2.34 -16.84 -3.31
N VAL A 166 2.40 -17.26 -2.03
CA VAL A 166 2.47 -16.35 -0.88
C VAL A 166 3.64 -16.75 -0.02
N ILE A 167 4.51 -15.79 0.27
CA ILE A 167 5.70 -15.99 1.10
C ILE A 167 5.48 -15.31 2.44
N ALA A 168 5.58 -16.08 3.53
CA ALA A 168 5.44 -15.59 4.89
C ALA A 168 6.81 -15.27 5.49
N PHE A 169 6.90 -14.11 6.14
CA PHE A 169 8.13 -13.57 6.70
C PHE A 169 7.99 -13.27 8.18
N GLY A 170 9.10 -13.49 8.87
CA GLY A 170 9.24 -13.16 10.27
C GLY A 170 9.62 -11.70 10.51
N VAL A 171 9.70 -11.36 11.79
CA VAL A 171 10.13 -10.05 12.29
C VAL A 171 11.49 -9.58 11.77
N ASP A 172 12.36 -10.52 11.40
CA ASP A 172 13.70 -10.31 10.88
C ASP A 172 13.75 -10.25 9.34
N ARG A 173 12.57 -10.22 8.69
CA ARG A 173 12.38 -10.30 7.23
C ARG A 173 12.98 -11.56 6.61
N LYS A 174 13.23 -12.60 7.42
CA LYS A 174 13.56 -13.92 6.89
C LYS A 174 12.28 -14.66 6.58
N LYS A 175 12.34 -15.42 5.48
CA LYS A 175 11.26 -16.33 5.09
C LYS A 175 11.06 -17.36 6.21
N ILE A 176 9.84 -17.44 6.72
CA ILE A 176 9.38 -18.52 7.60
C ILE A 176 8.94 -19.69 6.73
N ASP A 177 8.02 -19.45 5.79
CA ASP A 177 7.45 -20.48 4.92
C ASP A 177 6.92 -19.86 3.62
N ALA A 178 6.55 -20.69 2.65
CA ALA A 178 5.89 -20.26 1.42
C ALA A 178 4.82 -21.26 0.96
N CYS A 179 3.67 -20.75 0.54
CA CYS A 179 2.57 -21.52 -0.04
C CYS A 179 2.56 -21.31 -1.57
N PHE A 180 2.45 -22.40 -2.30
CA PHE A 180 2.49 -22.49 -3.77
C PHE A 180 1.95 -23.88 -4.17
N PHE A 181 1.80 -24.16 -5.48
CA PHE A 181 1.27 -25.43 -5.98
C PHE A 181 1.89 -26.71 -5.35
N GLY A 182 3.21 -26.71 -5.11
CA GLY A 182 3.91 -27.84 -4.49
C GLY A 182 3.76 -27.94 -2.95
N LYS A 183 3.14 -26.94 -2.31
CA LYS A 183 2.87 -26.89 -0.86
C LYS A 183 1.58 -26.15 -0.58
N LEU A 184 0.46 -26.87 -0.71
CA LEU A 184 -0.89 -26.32 -0.72
C LEU A 184 -1.38 -25.75 0.62
N ALA A 185 -0.74 -26.07 1.74
CA ALA A 185 -1.09 -25.49 3.04
C ALA A 185 0.16 -25.27 3.90
N ILE A 186 0.21 -24.13 4.58
CA ILE A 186 1.30 -23.78 5.53
C ILE A 186 0.72 -23.17 6.81
N LEU A 187 1.56 -23.05 7.84
CA LEU A 187 1.25 -22.35 9.09
C LEU A 187 -0.04 -22.86 9.76
N GLY A 188 -0.20 -24.18 9.85
CA GLY A 188 -1.39 -24.80 10.45
C GLY A 188 -2.67 -24.64 9.61
N GLY A 189 -2.53 -24.36 8.31
CA GLY A 189 -3.67 -24.13 7.41
C GLY A 189 -4.15 -22.68 7.40
N ALA A 190 -3.44 -21.74 8.02
CA ALA A 190 -3.77 -20.32 7.92
C ALA A 190 -3.58 -19.77 6.49
N ILE A 191 -2.74 -20.41 5.67
CA ILE A 191 -2.58 -20.10 4.25
C ILE A 191 -2.82 -21.37 3.45
N GLN A 192 -3.70 -21.29 2.45
CA GLN A 192 -4.18 -22.43 1.67
C GLN A 192 -4.22 -22.08 0.17
N HIS A 193 -3.68 -22.96 -0.65
CA HIS A 193 -3.72 -22.91 -2.12
C HIS A 193 -4.85 -23.81 -2.62
N SER A 194 -5.59 -23.38 -3.65
CA SER A 194 -6.69 -24.17 -4.24
C SER A 194 -6.21 -25.42 -5.00
N GLY A 195 -4.98 -25.38 -5.48
CA GLY A 195 -4.40 -26.40 -6.36
C GLY A 195 -3.70 -25.75 -7.55
N ASP A 196 -2.99 -26.56 -8.32
CA ASP A 196 -2.31 -26.15 -9.54
C ASP A 196 -3.29 -26.14 -10.73
N ASN A 197 -3.29 -25.08 -11.54
CA ASN A 197 -3.94 -25.10 -12.84
C ASN A 197 -2.90 -24.90 -13.94
N LEU A 198 -2.57 -25.97 -14.65
CA LEU A 198 -1.50 -25.96 -15.67
C LEU A 198 -1.91 -25.35 -17.02
N THR A 199 -3.19 -25.01 -17.20
CA THR A 199 -3.76 -24.72 -18.53
C THR A 199 -4.42 -23.35 -18.62
N GLY A 200 -4.98 -22.82 -17.52
CA GLY A 200 -5.86 -21.65 -17.56
C GLY A 200 -7.21 -21.95 -18.22
N GLU A 201 -7.62 -23.22 -18.30
CA GLU A 201 -8.89 -23.61 -18.91
C GLU A 201 -10.03 -23.36 -17.92
N GLY A 202 -10.83 -22.33 -18.18
CA GLY A 202 -11.93 -21.93 -17.28
C GLY A 202 -12.24 -20.44 -17.40
N GLY A 203 -13.23 -19.99 -16.62
CA GLY A 203 -13.50 -18.56 -16.44
C GLY A 203 -13.30 -18.19 -14.98
N GLY A 204 -12.64 -17.06 -14.71
CA GLY A 204 -12.40 -16.57 -13.36
C GLY A 204 -10.95 -16.71 -12.92
N ASP A 205 -10.74 -16.97 -11.62
CA ASP A 205 -9.41 -17.21 -11.07
C ASP A 205 -9.08 -18.70 -11.25
N ASP A 206 -8.05 -18.98 -12.05
CA ASP A 206 -7.54 -20.33 -12.32
C ASP A 206 -6.81 -20.90 -11.11
N GLU A 207 -6.06 -20.06 -10.40
CA GLU A 207 -5.46 -20.39 -9.11
C GLU A 207 -5.86 -19.38 -8.04
N SER A 208 -6.00 -19.87 -6.81
CA SER A 208 -6.29 -18.99 -5.69
C SER A 208 -5.53 -19.40 -4.42
N ILE A 209 -5.11 -18.39 -3.65
CA ILE A 209 -4.53 -18.58 -2.32
C ILE A 209 -5.35 -17.80 -1.31
N THR A 210 -5.93 -18.50 -0.34
CA THR A 210 -6.64 -17.86 0.77
C THR A 210 -5.73 -17.77 1.98
N VAL A 211 -5.70 -16.60 2.61
CA VAL A 211 -4.94 -16.32 3.84
C VAL A 211 -5.90 -15.86 4.93
N HIS A 212 -5.97 -16.62 6.02
CA HIS A 212 -6.69 -16.27 7.24
C HIS A 212 -5.79 -15.47 8.18
N LEU A 213 -5.89 -14.14 8.15
CA LEU A 213 -4.99 -13.23 8.86
C LEU A 213 -5.04 -13.41 10.37
N GLY A 214 -6.21 -13.77 10.93
CA GLY A 214 -6.37 -14.05 12.36
C GLY A 214 -5.79 -15.39 12.81
N GLY A 215 -5.54 -16.32 11.89
CA GLY A 215 -4.97 -17.64 12.17
C GLY A 215 -3.44 -17.69 12.05
N LEU A 216 -2.80 -16.60 11.62
CA LEU A 216 -1.35 -16.56 11.42
C LEU A 216 -0.60 -16.58 12.76
N PRO A 217 0.48 -17.39 12.87
CA PRO A 217 1.34 -17.38 14.05
C PRO A 217 1.89 -15.98 14.36
N PRO A 218 2.08 -15.61 15.64
CA PRO A 218 2.54 -14.26 16.02
C PRO A 218 3.89 -13.85 15.44
N GLU A 219 4.76 -14.81 15.13
CA GLU A 219 6.04 -14.53 14.45
C GLU A 219 5.90 -14.04 13.01
N VAL A 220 4.76 -14.27 12.34
CA VAL A 220 4.52 -13.81 10.97
C VAL A 220 4.12 -12.35 10.98
N THR A 221 4.99 -11.50 10.44
CA THR A 221 4.76 -10.05 10.39
C THR A 221 4.74 -9.49 8.97
N GLY A 222 5.10 -10.30 7.98
CA GLY A 222 5.07 -9.90 6.57
C GLY A 222 4.55 -11.02 5.70
N LEU A 223 3.74 -10.67 4.72
CA LEU A 223 3.33 -11.54 3.62
C LEU A 223 3.62 -10.83 2.32
N VAL A 224 4.14 -11.56 1.33
CA VAL A 224 4.29 -11.04 -0.03
C VAL A 224 3.63 -12.01 -0.98
N PHE A 225 2.73 -11.47 -1.80
CA PHE A 225 1.97 -12.18 -2.82
C PHE A 225 2.71 -12.06 -4.14
N THR A 226 2.99 -13.20 -4.77
CA THR A 226 3.85 -13.28 -5.95
C THR A 226 3.22 -14.15 -7.03
N VAL A 227 3.41 -13.76 -8.29
CA VAL A 227 3.08 -14.58 -9.45
C VAL A 227 4.37 -14.85 -10.22
N ASN A 228 4.59 -16.08 -10.67
CA ASN A 228 5.70 -16.42 -11.55
C ASN A 228 5.26 -17.36 -12.66
N SER A 229 5.90 -17.28 -13.83
CA SER A 229 5.78 -18.30 -14.87
C SER A 229 6.78 -19.42 -14.61
N PHE A 230 6.30 -20.63 -14.31
CA PHE A 230 7.14 -21.79 -14.07
C PHE A 230 7.83 -22.24 -15.37
N SER A 231 7.05 -22.31 -16.46
CA SER A 231 7.51 -22.70 -17.78
C SER A 231 8.38 -21.62 -18.48
N GLY A 232 8.45 -20.41 -17.90
CA GLY A 232 9.42 -19.37 -18.25
C GLY A 232 8.98 -18.45 -19.38
N GLN A 233 7.71 -18.47 -19.76
CA GLN A 233 7.13 -17.48 -20.67
C GLN A 233 7.13 -16.11 -20.00
N LYS A 234 7.22 -15.07 -20.83
CA LYS A 234 7.09 -13.69 -20.36
C LYS A 234 5.62 -13.33 -20.26
N PHE A 235 5.25 -12.45 -19.34
CA PHE A 235 3.86 -11.98 -19.22
C PHE A 235 3.34 -11.29 -20.50
N THR A 236 4.23 -10.81 -21.38
CA THR A 236 3.87 -10.30 -22.72
C THR A 236 3.27 -11.35 -23.65
N ASP A 237 3.55 -12.63 -23.39
CA ASP A 237 3.18 -13.75 -24.25
C ASP A 237 1.91 -14.47 -23.75
N VAL A 238 1.37 -14.03 -22.60
CA VAL A 238 0.17 -14.61 -21.98
C VAL A 238 -1.04 -13.74 -22.24
N ALA A 239 -2.08 -14.33 -22.82
CA ALA A 239 -3.33 -13.64 -23.12
C ALA A 239 -4.21 -13.54 -21.87
N LYS A 240 -4.80 -12.35 -21.67
CA LYS A 240 -5.73 -12.02 -20.58
C LYS A 240 -5.28 -12.48 -19.17
N ALA A 241 -3.98 -12.50 -18.92
CA ALA A 241 -3.40 -12.77 -17.61
C ALA A 241 -3.67 -11.60 -16.66
N TYR A 242 -4.16 -11.91 -15.47
CA TYR A 242 -4.38 -10.96 -14.40
C TYR A 242 -4.14 -11.61 -13.04
N CYS A 243 -3.80 -10.79 -12.05
CA CYS A 243 -3.87 -11.20 -10.66
C CYS A 243 -4.61 -10.16 -9.83
N ARG A 244 -5.31 -10.62 -8.80
CA ARG A 244 -6.09 -9.76 -7.91
C ARG A 244 -6.00 -10.23 -6.48
N LEU A 245 -6.12 -9.30 -5.55
CA LEU A 245 -6.37 -9.60 -4.14
C LEU A 245 -7.78 -9.16 -3.83
N LEU A 246 -8.52 -9.97 -3.07
CA LEU A 246 -9.90 -9.71 -2.68
C LEU A 246 -10.14 -10.05 -1.21
N ASP A 247 -11.17 -9.45 -0.65
CA ASP A 247 -11.75 -9.87 0.62
C ASP A 247 -12.35 -11.25 0.47
N ALA A 248 -11.83 -12.24 1.20
CA ALA A 248 -12.30 -13.63 1.05
C ALA A 248 -13.72 -13.86 1.58
N GLN A 249 -14.26 -12.96 2.41
CA GLN A 249 -15.62 -13.04 2.94
C GLN A 249 -16.63 -12.38 2.01
N THR A 250 -16.34 -11.16 1.54
CA THR A 250 -17.30 -10.36 0.76
C THR A 250 -17.13 -10.52 -0.75
N GLY A 251 -15.96 -10.99 -1.21
CA GLY A 251 -15.60 -11.03 -2.62
C GLY A 251 -15.19 -9.68 -3.20
N GLU A 252 -15.09 -8.63 -2.37
CA GLU A 252 -14.71 -7.29 -2.82
C GLU A 252 -13.25 -7.26 -3.28
N GLU A 253 -13.01 -6.74 -4.48
CA GLU A 253 -11.67 -6.64 -5.06
C GLU A 253 -10.86 -5.52 -4.38
N LEU A 254 -9.75 -5.95 -3.77
CA LEU A 254 -8.64 -5.21 -3.12
C LEU A 254 -7.82 -4.33 -4.06
N VAL A 255 -7.33 -5.04 -5.05
CA VAL A 255 -6.38 -4.59 -6.05
C VAL A 255 -6.40 -5.61 -7.16
N ARG A 256 -6.22 -5.13 -8.40
CA ARG A 256 -6.07 -5.96 -9.57
C ARG A 256 -4.96 -5.40 -10.44
N PHE A 257 -4.14 -6.32 -10.95
CA PHE A 257 -3.10 -6.05 -11.92
C PHE A 257 -3.40 -6.88 -13.16
N ASP A 258 -3.52 -6.20 -14.30
CA ASP A 258 -3.49 -6.87 -15.60
C ASP A 258 -2.03 -7.11 -15.97
N LEU A 259 -1.68 -8.38 -16.16
CA LEU A 259 -0.31 -8.84 -16.43
C LEU A 259 -0.04 -8.93 -17.93
N THR A 260 -1.08 -9.09 -18.75
CA THR A 260 -0.96 -9.10 -20.20
C THR A 260 -0.32 -7.80 -20.70
N HIS A 261 0.76 -7.95 -21.47
CA HIS A 261 1.58 -6.84 -21.99
C HIS A 261 2.27 -5.96 -20.94
N ALA A 262 2.34 -6.37 -19.67
CA ALA A 262 2.86 -5.52 -18.62
C ALA A 262 4.38 -5.33 -18.68
N GLU A 263 5.17 -6.36 -18.36
CA GLU A 263 6.63 -6.35 -18.55
C GLU A 263 7.11 -7.69 -19.12
N PRO A 264 8.20 -7.70 -19.93
CA PRO A 264 8.78 -8.91 -20.51
C PRO A 264 9.59 -9.73 -19.47
N ARG A 265 9.02 -9.92 -18.29
CA ARG A 265 9.59 -10.56 -17.10
C ARG A 265 8.84 -11.86 -16.79
N THR A 266 9.42 -12.66 -15.90
CA THR A 266 8.90 -13.99 -15.54
C THR A 266 8.27 -14.05 -14.15
N GLY A 267 8.42 -13.02 -13.33
CA GLY A 267 7.79 -12.94 -12.01
C GLY A 267 7.38 -11.51 -11.64
N VAL A 268 6.38 -11.40 -10.77
CA VAL A 268 5.88 -10.14 -10.24
C VAL A 268 5.53 -10.30 -8.76
N MET A 269 5.92 -9.31 -7.96
CA MET A 269 5.45 -9.12 -6.58
C MET A 269 4.26 -8.18 -6.66
N MET A 270 3.05 -8.69 -6.42
CA MET A 270 1.81 -7.93 -6.65
C MET A 270 1.50 -7.00 -5.47
N ALA A 271 1.63 -7.50 -4.25
CA ALA A 271 1.25 -6.81 -3.04
C ALA A 271 1.99 -7.39 -1.85
N LYS A 272 2.17 -6.56 -0.83
CA LYS A 272 2.67 -6.98 0.48
C LYS A 272 1.67 -6.61 1.57
N LEU A 273 1.56 -7.46 2.57
CA LEU A 273 0.83 -7.21 3.80
C LEU A 273 1.84 -7.16 4.94
N ILE A 274 1.85 -6.06 5.70
CA ILE A 274 2.73 -5.86 6.85
C ILE A 274 1.86 -5.72 8.09
N LYS A 275 2.14 -6.57 9.08
CA LYS A 275 1.49 -6.48 10.39
C LYS A 275 2.14 -5.34 11.18
N GLN A 276 1.35 -4.31 11.43
CA GLN A 276 1.69 -3.20 12.31
C GLN A 276 1.78 -3.68 13.76
N PHE A 277 2.46 -2.91 14.60
CA PHE A 277 2.61 -3.24 16.03
C PHE A 277 1.29 -3.21 16.79
N SER A 278 0.34 -2.36 16.36
CA SER A 278 -1.06 -2.37 16.81
C SER A 278 -1.77 -3.72 16.56
N GLY A 279 -1.18 -4.60 15.76
CA GLY A 279 -1.74 -5.88 15.33
C GLY A 279 -2.54 -5.78 14.03
N GLU A 280 -2.75 -4.57 13.54
CA GLU A 280 -3.42 -4.28 12.28
C GLU A 280 -2.57 -4.72 11.08
N TRP A 281 -3.22 -5.09 9.98
CA TRP A 281 -2.51 -5.36 8.73
C TRP A 281 -2.64 -4.15 7.81
N GLU A 282 -1.51 -3.66 7.31
CA GLU A 282 -1.48 -2.72 6.18
C GLU A 282 -1.14 -3.48 4.91
N MET A 283 -1.89 -3.21 3.84
CA MET A 283 -1.59 -3.72 2.51
C MET A 283 -1.00 -2.62 1.64
N THR A 284 0.10 -2.92 0.95
CA THR A 284 0.67 -2.08 -0.11
C THR A 284 0.61 -2.82 -1.44
N ALA A 285 -0.01 -2.20 -2.44
CA ALA A 285 0.05 -2.64 -3.83
C ALA A 285 1.45 -2.34 -4.40
N MET A 286 2.12 -3.32 -5.00
CA MET A 286 3.52 -3.21 -5.46
C MET A 286 3.66 -3.21 -6.97
N GLY A 287 3.18 -4.24 -7.66
CA GLY A 287 3.40 -4.42 -9.11
C GLY A 287 4.88 -4.34 -9.52
N GLU A 288 5.78 -4.96 -8.76
CA GLU A 288 7.22 -4.98 -9.03
C GLU A 288 7.63 -6.26 -9.76
N TYR A 289 8.21 -6.12 -10.95
CA TYR A 289 8.60 -7.24 -11.79
C TYR A 289 10.04 -7.69 -11.51
N VAL A 290 10.26 -9.00 -11.60
CA VAL A 290 11.55 -9.66 -11.36
C VAL A 290 11.76 -10.81 -12.34
N ASP A 291 13.02 -11.18 -12.55
CA ASP A 291 13.38 -12.33 -13.37
C ASP A 291 13.51 -13.56 -12.48
N SER A 292 12.38 -14.21 -12.20
CA SER A 292 12.33 -15.45 -11.43
C SER A 292 11.19 -16.34 -11.88
N ARG A 293 11.49 -17.64 -11.99
CA ARG A 293 10.54 -18.69 -12.41
C ARG A 293 10.06 -19.57 -11.26
N THR A 294 10.46 -19.25 -10.02
CA THR A 294 10.11 -20.08 -8.85
C THR A 294 9.91 -19.20 -7.62
N VAL A 295 9.01 -19.61 -6.73
CA VAL A 295 8.81 -19.00 -5.42
C VAL A 295 10.11 -18.87 -4.60
N ARG A 296 11.05 -19.82 -4.76
CA ARG A 296 12.35 -19.78 -4.08
C ARG A 296 13.19 -18.59 -4.55
N GLY A 297 13.18 -18.30 -5.85
CA GLY A 297 13.87 -17.14 -6.41
C GLY A 297 13.17 -15.82 -6.07
N MET A 298 11.86 -15.84 -5.85
CA MET A 298 11.08 -14.69 -5.38
C MET A 298 11.33 -14.32 -3.91
N ALA A 299 11.75 -15.26 -3.06
CA ALA A 299 11.87 -15.04 -1.62
C ALA A 299 12.86 -13.91 -1.23
N LYS A 300 13.99 -13.80 -1.93
CA LYS A 300 15.00 -12.76 -1.64
C LYS A 300 14.52 -11.34 -2.01
N PRO A 301 13.99 -11.07 -3.22
CA PRO A 301 13.42 -9.76 -3.52
C PRO A 301 12.19 -9.45 -2.66
N ALA A 302 11.33 -10.44 -2.38
CA ALA A 302 10.18 -10.26 -1.49
C ALA A 302 10.59 -9.84 -0.07
N GLY A 303 11.62 -10.47 0.50
CA GLY A 303 12.14 -10.06 1.82
C GLY A 303 12.77 -8.66 1.85
N LYS A 304 13.28 -8.17 0.72
CA LYS A 304 13.80 -6.78 0.60
C LYS A 304 12.69 -5.75 0.47
N ALA A 305 11.53 -6.15 -0.05
CA ALA A 305 10.38 -5.28 -0.23
C ALA A 305 9.61 -5.01 1.07
N LEU A 306 9.85 -5.81 2.11
CA LEU A 306 9.28 -5.64 3.45
C LEU A 306 9.99 -4.56 4.27
#